data_AF-I7LA31-F1
#
_entry.id   AF-I7LA31-F1
#
_cell.length_a   1.000
_cell.length_b   1.000
_cell.length_c   1.000
_cell.angle_alpha   90.00
_cell.angle_beta   90.00
_cell.angle_gamma   90.00
#
_symmetry.space_group_name_H-M   'P 1'
#
loop_
_entity.id
_entity.type
_entity.pdbx_description
1 polymer ?
#
loop_
_entity_poly.entity_id
_entity_poly.type
_entity_poly.pdbx_seq_one_letter_code
_entity_poly.pdbx_strand_id
1 'polypeptide(L)'
;MESRRNLHKRNNRNNIILVLVGLVAVLALIFGVVAHNKRVQGEARARKFATTHFNPNVTIYGVKVGNLTVAKATKKINEKANNTASLVDNKVVLSRNAAKTTISSAEVAKYFKKQHTESPNNKTYTYESASLNEAKSKLTALDQASVEFKVNGKTYDLKAKDLVNKVEYQDGKFNFKDDKKLANKLEQIDRENTTIKKSYKFTVPSGSSVKGKTITVKNESYGWGVYVKKAREAVKEAFANGTKQLDGGNYLYGLGYSTYPHGYQESNHGIGQNYVVVSLKKQELWVVRHGQVAVHLTDVVTGTMTGDKSDQTPKGVWYIHYKESPSVLRGYNDDGSKYASKVQYWMPFTLSGCGLHDASWRTDWSKTAYLKGGSHGCVNIKPGEVKKVWDNVIKNEPVIVY
;
A
#
# COMPACT_ATOMS: atom_id res chain seq x y z
N MET A 1 62.09 -101.22 23.10
CA MET A 1 60.86 -101.63 22.37
C MET A 1 59.68 -101.03 23.12
N GLU A 2 58.98 -100.05 22.53
CA GLU A 2 57.78 -99.47 23.14
C GLU A 2 56.67 -100.55 23.25
N SER A 3 56.10 -100.72 24.44
CA SER A 3 55.05 -101.72 24.73
C SER A 3 53.81 -101.47 23.87
N ARG A 4 53.24 -102.54 23.27
CA ARG A 4 51.98 -102.54 22.49
C ARG A 4 50.82 -101.79 23.18
N ARG A 5 50.84 -101.70 24.53
CA ARG A 5 49.84 -100.96 25.34
C ARG A 5 49.92 -99.42 25.18
N ASN A 6 51.12 -98.87 24.93
CA ASN A 6 51.33 -97.43 24.72
C ASN A 6 50.96 -96.97 23.30
N LEU A 7 51.19 -97.83 22.30
CA LEU A 7 50.75 -97.60 20.91
C LEU A 7 49.22 -97.51 20.80
N HIS A 8 48.47 -98.40 21.46
CA HIS A 8 47.00 -98.32 21.48
C HIS A 8 46.48 -97.04 22.17
N LYS A 9 47.08 -96.61 23.28
CA LYS A 9 46.71 -95.35 23.98
C LYS A 9 46.96 -94.11 23.11
N ARG A 10 48.07 -94.07 22.38
CA ARG A 10 48.46 -92.95 21.49
C ARG A 10 47.58 -92.91 20.24
N ASN A 11 47.23 -94.05 19.66
CA ASN A 11 46.31 -94.13 18.52
C ASN A 11 44.87 -93.72 18.91
N ASN A 12 44.41 -94.10 20.11
CA ASN A 12 43.11 -93.66 20.63
C ASN A 12 43.08 -92.14 20.89
N ARG A 13 44.16 -91.55 21.42
CA ARG A 13 44.29 -90.09 21.59
C ARG A 13 44.29 -89.34 20.25
N ASN A 14 45.02 -89.82 19.25
CA ASN A 14 45.02 -89.19 17.92
C ASN A 14 43.66 -89.32 17.21
N ASN A 15 42.96 -90.45 17.36
CA ASN A 15 41.59 -90.61 16.88
C ASN A 15 40.61 -89.68 17.61
N ILE A 16 40.74 -89.52 18.94
CA ILE A 16 39.92 -88.57 19.71
C ILE A 16 40.17 -87.12 19.26
N ILE A 17 41.43 -86.74 18.99
CA ILE A 17 41.78 -85.41 18.48
C ILE A 17 41.21 -85.20 17.07
N LEU A 18 41.31 -86.19 16.18
CA LEU A 18 40.72 -86.13 14.84
C LEU A 18 39.18 -86.02 14.89
N VAL A 19 38.54 -86.75 15.80
CA VAL A 19 37.09 -86.65 16.05
C VAL A 19 36.72 -85.27 16.60
N LEU A 20 37.46 -84.72 17.55
CA LEU A 20 37.25 -83.38 18.10
C LEU A 20 37.43 -82.28 17.06
N VAL A 21 38.47 -82.37 16.22
CA VAL A 21 38.70 -81.43 15.11
C VAL A 21 37.58 -81.52 14.08
N GLY A 22 37.13 -82.73 13.74
CA GLY A 22 35.96 -82.94 12.89
C GLY A 22 34.69 -82.34 13.48
N LEU A 23 34.47 -82.50 14.79
CA LEU A 23 33.33 -81.93 15.52
C LEU A 23 33.34 -80.39 15.51
N VAL A 24 34.50 -79.77 15.73
CA VAL A 24 34.67 -78.32 15.68
C VAL A 24 34.45 -77.79 14.26
N ALA A 25 34.95 -78.48 13.23
CA ALA A 25 34.72 -78.10 11.83
C ALA A 25 33.22 -78.19 11.45
N VAL A 26 32.52 -79.23 11.91
CA VAL A 26 31.07 -79.38 11.73
C VAL A 26 30.31 -78.27 12.47
N LEU A 27 30.68 -77.95 13.71
CA LEU A 27 30.07 -76.86 14.47
C LEU A 27 30.31 -75.48 13.82
N ALA A 28 31.50 -75.22 13.28
CA ALA A 28 31.81 -73.99 12.55
C ALA A 28 31.00 -73.87 11.25
N LEU A 29 30.82 -74.98 10.51
CA LEU A 29 29.94 -75.04 9.35
C LEU A 29 28.48 -74.78 9.72
N ILE A 30 27.97 -75.42 10.77
CA ILE A 30 26.61 -75.20 11.28
C ILE A 30 26.43 -73.74 11.70
N PHE A 31 27.36 -73.17 12.46
CA PHE A 31 27.30 -71.77 12.89
C PHE A 31 27.38 -70.81 11.69
N GLY A 32 28.23 -71.10 10.70
CA GLY A 32 28.32 -70.36 9.44
C GLY A 32 27.01 -70.37 8.66
N VAL A 33 26.36 -71.53 8.53
CA VAL A 33 25.05 -71.68 7.88
C VAL A 33 23.95 -70.93 8.65
N VAL A 34 23.94 -71.02 9.99
CA VAL A 34 22.98 -70.28 10.83
C VAL A 34 23.19 -68.77 10.72
N ALA A 35 24.44 -68.31 10.76
CA ALA A 35 24.78 -66.90 10.60
C ALA A 35 24.42 -66.37 9.20
N HIS A 36 24.71 -67.15 8.15
CA HIS A 36 24.32 -66.84 6.79
C HIS A 36 22.80 -66.79 6.63
N ASN A 37 22.05 -67.78 7.13
CA ASN A 37 20.59 -67.78 7.10
C ASN A 37 20.00 -66.59 7.87
N LYS A 38 20.53 -66.25 9.05
CA LYS A 38 20.11 -65.04 9.80
C LYS A 38 20.39 -63.76 9.02
N ARG A 39 21.55 -63.67 8.36
CA ARG A 39 21.92 -62.54 7.52
C ARG A 39 20.99 -62.42 6.31
N VAL A 40 20.75 -63.49 5.57
CA VAL A 40 19.83 -63.52 4.41
C VAL A 40 18.41 -63.17 4.83
N GLN A 41 17.92 -63.70 5.95
CA GLN A 41 16.61 -63.31 6.50
C GLN A 41 16.58 -61.84 6.91
N GLY A 42 17.67 -61.32 7.49
CA GLY A 42 17.84 -59.91 7.82
C GLY A 42 17.80 -59.01 6.59
N GLU A 43 18.54 -59.38 5.53
CA GLU A 43 18.56 -58.69 4.24
C GLU A 43 17.17 -58.73 3.58
N ALA A 44 16.47 -59.86 3.59
CA ALA A 44 15.12 -59.97 3.05
C ALA A 44 14.10 -59.10 3.80
N ARG A 45 14.19 -59.05 5.15
CA ARG A 45 13.37 -58.14 5.98
C ARG A 45 13.68 -56.68 5.68
N ALA A 46 14.96 -56.33 5.55
CA ALA A 46 15.41 -54.99 5.21
C ALA A 46 14.90 -54.55 3.84
N ARG A 47 15.01 -55.41 2.82
CA ARG A 47 14.46 -55.16 1.48
C ARG A 47 12.94 -54.97 1.52
N LYS A 48 12.21 -55.85 2.21
CA LYS A 48 10.75 -55.71 2.39
C LYS A 48 10.40 -54.39 3.08
N PHE A 49 11.14 -53.99 4.10
CA PHE A 49 10.94 -52.71 4.78
C PHE A 49 11.14 -51.51 3.84
N ALA A 50 12.19 -51.53 3.01
CA ALA A 50 12.51 -50.47 2.06
C ALA A 50 11.41 -50.26 1.00
N THR A 51 10.63 -51.31 0.65
CA THR A 51 9.51 -51.18 -0.29
C THR A 51 8.37 -50.30 0.20
N THR A 52 8.22 -50.13 1.53
CA THR A 52 7.09 -49.38 2.10
C THR A 52 7.48 -48.24 3.03
N HIS A 53 8.74 -48.14 3.47
CA HIS A 53 9.20 -47.15 4.46
C HIS A 53 10.37 -46.31 3.94
N PHE A 54 10.32 -45.01 4.25
CA PHE A 54 11.42 -44.08 3.95
C PHE A 54 12.72 -44.53 4.61
N ASN A 55 13.87 -44.26 3.97
CA ASN A 55 15.17 -44.42 4.62
C ASN A 55 15.22 -43.65 5.96
N PRO A 56 15.99 -44.12 6.96
CA PRO A 56 16.02 -43.54 8.32
C PRO A 56 16.29 -42.02 8.38
N ASN A 57 17.10 -41.48 7.45
CA ASN A 57 17.56 -40.10 7.47
C ASN A 57 16.86 -39.22 6.42
N VAL A 58 15.52 -39.35 6.31
CA VAL A 58 14.71 -38.53 5.39
C VAL A 58 13.97 -37.42 6.14
N THR A 59 14.12 -36.18 5.66
CA THR A 59 13.40 -34.99 6.13
C THR A 59 12.65 -34.34 4.96
N ILE A 60 11.36 -34.07 5.14
CA ILE A 60 10.53 -33.37 4.16
C ILE A 60 9.94 -32.13 4.83
N TYR A 61 10.21 -30.96 4.25
CA TYR A 61 9.77 -29.65 4.74
C TYR A 61 10.11 -29.42 6.23
N GLY A 62 11.33 -29.79 6.61
CA GLY A 62 11.82 -29.71 8.00
C GLY A 62 11.29 -30.79 8.95
N VAL A 63 10.38 -31.68 8.51
CA VAL A 63 9.83 -32.77 9.33
C VAL A 63 10.58 -34.07 9.06
N LYS A 64 11.17 -34.66 10.11
CA LYS A 64 11.78 -35.99 10.05
C LYS A 64 10.72 -37.07 9.80
N VAL A 65 10.83 -37.77 8.68
CA VAL A 65 9.88 -38.80 8.23
C VAL A 65 10.50 -40.17 7.96
N GLY A 66 11.79 -40.33 8.26
CA GLY A 66 12.44 -41.63 8.13
C GLY A 66 11.74 -42.75 8.88
N ASN A 67 11.82 -43.96 8.34
CA ASN A 67 11.13 -45.16 8.81
C ASN A 67 9.59 -45.08 8.79
N LEU A 68 8.98 -44.05 8.21
CA LEU A 68 7.52 -43.97 8.03
C LEU A 68 7.09 -44.47 6.65
N THR A 69 5.85 -44.94 6.55
CA THR A 69 5.19 -45.13 5.26
C THR A 69 4.79 -43.80 4.66
N VAL A 70 4.52 -43.76 3.34
CA VAL A 70 4.01 -42.55 2.66
C VAL A 70 2.79 -41.97 3.37
N ALA A 71 1.82 -42.79 3.79
CA ALA A 71 0.62 -42.34 4.49
C ALA A 71 0.94 -41.70 5.85
N LYS A 72 1.76 -42.37 6.68
CA LYS A 72 2.18 -41.86 8.00
C LYS A 72 3.02 -40.59 7.88
N ALA A 73 3.92 -40.54 6.90
CA ALA A 73 4.71 -39.35 6.59
C ALA A 73 3.82 -38.19 6.14
N THR A 74 2.86 -38.43 5.24
CA THR A 74 1.91 -37.41 4.75
C THR A 74 1.12 -36.80 5.92
N LYS A 75 0.56 -37.64 6.79
CA LYS A 75 -0.16 -37.18 8.00
C LYS A 75 0.76 -36.33 8.90
N LYS A 76 1.94 -36.84 9.22
CA LYS A 76 2.91 -36.16 10.11
C LYS A 76 3.39 -34.81 9.54
N ILE A 77 3.64 -34.72 8.23
CA ILE A 77 4.04 -33.47 7.57
C ILE A 77 2.89 -32.47 7.63
N ASN A 78 1.67 -32.89 7.30
CA ASN A 78 0.50 -32.00 7.38
C ASN A 78 0.17 -31.56 8.81
N GLU A 79 0.55 -32.31 9.84
CA GLU A 79 0.40 -31.89 11.24
C GLU A 79 1.49 -30.91 11.67
N LYS A 80 2.75 -31.13 11.26
CA LYS A 80 3.92 -30.47 11.88
C LYS A 80 4.67 -29.48 11.01
N ALA A 81 4.62 -29.59 9.68
CA ALA A 81 5.44 -28.75 8.81
C ALA A 81 4.86 -27.35 8.68
N ASN A 82 5.70 -26.34 8.86
CA ASN A 82 5.36 -24.97 8.50
C ASN A 82 4.93 -24.92 7.02
N ASN A 83 4.00 -24.04 6.71
CA ASN A 83 3.43 -23.89 5.37
C ASN A 83 3.02 -22.45 5.02
N THR A 84 3.36 -21.50 5.89
CA THR A 84 3.23 -20.07 5.66
C THR A 84 4.51 -19.35 6.05
N ALA A 85 4.76 -18.19 5.43
CA ALA A 85 5.84 -17.29 5.77
C ALA A 85 5.31 -15.86 5.92
N SER A 86 5.89 -15.12 6.86
CA SER A 86 5.54 -13.73 7.13
C SER A 86 6.80 -12.93 7.46
N LEU A 87 6.86 -11.68 7.01
CA LEU A 87 7.78 -10.69 7.53
C LEU A 87 7.14 -10.10 8.79
N VAL A 88 7.83 -10.17 9.93
CA VAL A 88 7.43 -9.57 11.20
C VAL A 88 8.64 -8.85 11.77
N ASP A 89 8.54 -7.53 11.97
CA ASP A 89 9.61 -6.69 12.52
C ASP A 89 10.97 -6.97 11.87
N ASN A 90 11.00 -6.89 10.54
CA ASN A 90 12.18 -7.08 9.68
C ASN A 90 12.78 -8.49 9.71
N LYS A 91 12.04 -9.48 10.20
CA LYS A 91 12.45 -10.88 10.23
C LYS A 91 11.44 -11.77 9.53
N VAL A 92 11.92 -12.65 8.66
CA VAL A 92 11.07 -13.67 8.05
C VAL A 92 10.83 -14.80 9.05
N VAL A 93 9.57 -14.99 9.42
CA VAL A 93 9.11 -16.03 10.33
C VAL A 93 8.30 -17.06 9.54
N LEU A 94 8.58 -18.34 9.79
CA LEU A 94 7.81 -19.45 9.25
C LEU A 94 6.81 -19.93 10.30
N SER A 95 5.62 -20.29 9.85
CA SER A 95 4.56 -20.75 10.73
C SER A 95 3.73 -21.87 10.10
N ARG A 96 2.98 -22.59 10.95
CA ARG A 96 2.02 -23.61 10.56
C ARG A 96 0.62 -22.99 10.56
N ASN A 97 -0.07 -23.05 9.43
CA ASN A 97 -1.50 -22.74 9.30
C ASN A 97 -2.33 -24.03 9.17
N ALA A 98 -2.87 -24.52 10.29
CA ALA A 98 -3.61 -25.78 10.38
C ALA A 98 -4.76 -25.93 9.37
N ALA A 99 -5.39 -24.84 8.94
CA ALA A 99 -6.48 -24.86 7.96
C ALA A 99 -6.04 -25.21 6.53
N LYS A 100 -4.74 -25.10 6.23
CA LYS A 100 -4.17 -25.41 4.91
C LYS A 100 -3.45 -26.75 4.95
N THR A 101 -3.76 -27.60 3.96
CA THR A 101 -2.99 -28.81 3.66
C THR A 101 -1.62 -28.40 3.14
N THR A 102 -0.55 -28.91 3.75
CA THR A 102 0.84 -28.58 3.41
C THR A 102 1.33 -29.37 2.20
N ILE A 103 0.99 -30.67 2.13
CA ILE A 103 1.47 -31.56 1.08
C ILE A 103 0.45 -32.66 0.77
N SER A 104 0.32 -33.02 -0.50
CA SER A 104 -0.50 -34.15 -0.94
C SER A 104 0.24 -35.48 -0.76
N SER A 105 -0.51 -36.58 -0.62
CA SER A 105 0.11 -37.91 -0.54
C SER A 105 0.88 -38.29 -1.81
N ALA A 106 0.41 -37.82 -2.98
CA ALA A 106 1.08 -38.03 -4.26
C ALA A 106 2.48 -37.38 -4.30
N GLU A 107 2.64 -36.18 -3.75
CA GLU A 107 3.95 -35.51 -3.71
C GLU A 107 4.90 -36.22 -2.74
N VAL A 108 4.42 -36.65 -1.57
CA VAL A 108 5.21 -37.49 -0.64
C VAL A 108 5.64 -38.79 -1.30
N ALA A 109 4.79 -39.41 -2.12
CA ALA A 109 5.14 -40.61 -2.87
C ALA A 109 6.24 -40.37 -3.91
N LYS A 110 6.32 -39.17 -4.53
CA LYS A 110 7.44 -38.82 -5.41
C LYS A 110 8.75 -38.74 -4.64
N TYR A 111 8.76 -38.12 -3.46
CA TYR A 111 9.97 -38.09 -2.61
C TYR A 111 10.37 -39.48 -2.13
N PHE A 112 9.39 -40.32 -1.78
CA PHE A 112 9.63 -41.73 -1.44
C PHE A 112 10.37 -42.47 -2.56
N LYS A 113 9.92 -42.32 -3.81
CA LYS A 113 10.59 -42.92 -4.98
C LYS A 113 12.00 -42.35 -5.18
N LYS A 114 12.19 -41.04 -5.02
CA LYS A 114 13.50 -40.36 -5.22
C LYS A 114 14.59 -40.83 -4.25
N GLN A 115 14.25 -41.16 -3.01
CA GLN A 115 15.21 -41.64 -2.02
C GLN A 115 15.39 -43.17 -1.99
N HIS A 116 14.50 -43.90 -2.68
CA HIS A 116 14.37 -45.35 -2.52
C HIS A 116 15.66 -46.09 -2.88
N THR A 117 16.02 -47.05 -2.03
CA THR A 117 17.15 -47.97 -2.23
C THR A 117 16.70 -49.41 -1.97
N GLU A 118 17.38 -50.40 -2.54
CA GLU A 118 16.98 -51.81 -2.40
C GLU A 118 16.90 -52.27 -0.93
N SER A 119 17.84 -51.79 -0.11
CA SER A 119 17.85 -51.96 1.34
C SER A 119 17.98 -50.60 2.02
N PRO A 120 17.54 -50.44 3.28
CA PRO A 120 17.69 -49.21 4.02
C PRO A 120 19.16 -48.82 4.16
N ASN A 121 19.45 -47.53 4.03
CA ASN A 121 20.79 -46.98 4.22
C ASN A 121 20.76 -45.71 5.06
N ASN A 122 21.94 -45.26 5.49
CA ASN A 122 22.09 -44.08 6.34
C ASN A 122 22.29 -42.78 5.56
N LYS A 123 22.06 -42.76 4.24
CA LYS A 123 22.19 -41.54 3.44
C LYS A 123 21.11 -40.54 3.85
N THR A 124 21.49 -39.28 3.98
CA THR A 124 20.57 -38.19 4.32
C THR A 124 19.87 -37.66 3.07
N TYR A 125 18.54 -37.53 3.15
CA TYR A 125 17.73 -36.93 2.09
C TYR A 125 16.88 -35.80 2.68
N THR A 126 17.00 -34.61 2.10
CA THR A 126 16.22 -33.44 2.51
C THR A 126 15.45 -32.89 1.32
N TYR A 127 14.15 -32.69 1.50
CA TYR A 127 13.27 -32.11 0.49
C TYR A 127 12.65 -30.83 1.04
N GLU A 128 12.94 -29.71 0.39
CA GLU A 128 12.47 -28.39 0.80
C GLU A 128 11.22 -27.95 0.03
N SER A 129 10.40 -27.09 0.65
CA SER A 129 9.21 -26.55 0.01
C SER A 129 9.58 -25.39 -0.90
N ALA A 130 9.39 -25.58 -2.21
CA ALA A 130 9.64 -24.53 -3.21
C ALA A 130 8.82 -23.26 -2.91
N SER A 131 7.54 -23.41 -2.58
CA SER A 131 6.66 -22.28 -2.26
C SER A 131 7.08 -21.54 -0.98
N LEU A 132 7.57 -22.23 0.05
CA LEU A 132 8.10 -21.56 1.24
C LEU A 132 9.43 -20.86 0.97
N ASN A 133 10.30 -21.47 0.16
CA ASN A 133 11.58 -20.86 -0.20
C ASN A 133 11.37 -19.60 -1.06
N GLU A 134 10.41 -19.64 -1.99
CA GLU A 134 9.97 -18.47 -2.74
C GLU A 134 9.41 -17.40 -1.79
N ALA A 135 8.50 -17.76 -0.89
CA ALA A 135 7.92 -16.82 0.06
C ALA A 135 8.99 -16.15 0.94
N LYS A 136 9.97 -16.94 1.45
CA LYS A 136 11.12 -16.39 2.19
C LYS A 136 11.89 -15.39 1.34
N SER A 137 12.27 -15.77 0.12
CA SER A 137 13.04 -14.90 -0.78
C SER A 137 12.30 -13.60 -1.09
N LYS A 138 11.00 -13.68 -1.41
CA LYS A 138 10.14 -12.52 -1.70
C LYS A 138 9.98 -11.61 -0.49
N LEU A 139 9.78 -12.15 0.71
CA LEU A 139 9.66 -11.35 1.94
C LEU A 139 11.00 -10.70 2.33
N THR A 140 12.13 -11.40 2.14
CA THR A 140 13.46 -10.81 2.34
C THR A 140 13.74 -9.69 1.33
N ALA A 141 13.36 -9.87 0.06
CA ALA A 141 13.49 -8.81 -0.94
C ALA A 141 12.59 -7.61 -0.62
N LEU A 142 11.36 -7.85 -0.16
CA LEU A 142 10.43 -6.81 0.26
C LEU A 142 10.98 -6.00 1.43
N ASP A 143 11.56 -6.64 2.44
CA ASP A 143 12.17 -5.99 3.60
C ASP A 143 13.25 -4.96 3.18
N GLN A 144 14.02 -5.29 2.16
CA GLN A 144 15.06 -4.44 1.60
C GLN A 144 14.56 -3.44 0.54
N ALA A 145 13.26 -3.45 0.22
CA ALA A 145 12.70 -2.58 -0.80
C ALA A 145 12.67 -1.11 -0.33
N SER A 146 12.91 -0.21 -1.27
CA SER A 146 12.80 1.23 -1.08
C SER A 146 12.27 1.90 -2.34
N VAL A 147 11.54 3.00 -2.15
CA VAL A 147 11.00 3.84 -3.22
C VAL A 147 11.18 5.31 -2.90
N GLU A 148 11.66 6.08 -3.88
CA GLU A 148 11.68 7.54 -3.83
C GLU A 148 10.27 8.06 -4.17
N PHE A 149 9.57 8.60 -3.17
CA PHE A 149 8.29 9.27 -3.37
C PHE A 149 8.52 10.77 -3.60
N LYS A 150 8.28 11.25 -4.82
CA LYS A 150 8.58 12.62 -5.24
C LYS A 150 7.32 13.46 -5.29
N VAL A 151 7.23 14.50 -4.47
CA VAL A 151 6.06 15.40 -4.46
C VAL A 151 6.53 16.83 -4.22
N ASN A 152 6.00 17.77 -5.01
CA ASN A 152 6.26 19.20 -4.86
C ASN A 152 7.76 19.56 -4.82
N GLY A 153 8.54 18.95 -5.73
CA GLY A 153 9.99 19.16 -5.81
C GLY A 153 10.81 18.53 -4.68
N LYS A 154 10.17 17.85 -3.71
CA LYS A 154 10.84 17.12 -2.63
C LYS A 154 10.86 15.62 -2.91
N THR A 155 11.93 14.96 -2.48
CA THR A 155 12.08 13.50 -2.55
C THR A 155 12.02 12.92 -1.14
N TYR A 156 11.20 11.89 -0.96
CA TYR A 156 11.07 11.15 0.29
C TYR A 156 11.48 9.69 0.08
N ASP A 157 12.56 9.25 0.71
CA ASP A 157 13.01 7.86 0.66
C ASP A 157 12.17 7.00 1.60
N LEU A 158 11.24 6.23 1.03
CA LEU A 158 10.38 5.31 1.78
C LEU A 158 11.00 3.92 1.74
N LYS A 159 11.34 3.37 2.91
CA LYS A 159 11.95 2.04 3.05
C LYS A 159 10.98 1.09 3.73
N ALA A 160 10.77 -0.09 3.14
CA ALA A 160 9.80 -1.06 3.65
C ALA A 160 10.12 -1.50 5.09
N LYS A 161 11.38 -1.84 5.38
CA LYS A 161 11.88 -2.19 6.73
C LYS A 161 11.56 -1.17 7.84
N ASP A 162 11.35 0.10 7.49
CA ASP A 162 11.10 1.17 8.46
C ASP A 162 9.59 1.44 8.62
N LEU A 163 8.80 1.11 7.58
CA LEU A 163 7.42 1.57 7.41
C LEU A 163 6.37 0.46 7.45
N VAL A 164 6.79 -0.80 7.42
CA VAL A 164 5.90 -1.97 7.42
C VAL A 164 6.36 -2.97 8.47
N ASN A 165 5.47 -3.31 9.41
CA ASN A 165 5.81 -4.23 10.50
C ASN A 165 5.44 -5.67 10.18
N LYS A 166 4.32 -5.90 9.45
CA LYS A 166 3.82 -7.26 9.17
C LYS A 166 3.32 -7.44 7.74
N VAL A 167 3.90 -8.39 7.02
CA VAL A 167 3.48 -8.80 5.67
C VAL A 167 3.44 -10.31 5.56
N GLU A 168 2.38 -10.85 4.97
CA GLU A 168 2.28 -12.27 4.62
C GLU A 168 2.48 -12.44 3.11
N TYR A 169 3.14 -13.52 2.70
CA TYR A 169 3.23 -13.87 1.28
C TYR A 169 2.47 -15.18 1.03
N GLN A 170 1.36 -15.09 0.30
CA GLN A 170 0.48 -16.23 0.03
C GLN A 170 -0.06 -16.13 -1.39
N ASP A 171 -0.12 -17.27 -2.07
CA ASP A 171 -0.71 -17.42 -3.41
C ASP A 171 -0.17 -16.39 -4.42
N GLY A 172 1.15 -16.17 -4.38
CA GLY A 172 1.86 -15.24 -5.27
C GLY A 172 1.77 -13.76 -4.89
N LYS A 173 1.08 -13.41 -3.79
CA LYS A 173 0.76 -12.02 -3.43
C LYS A 173 1.24 -11.65 -2.03
N PHE A 174 1.61 -10.38 -1.88
CA PHE A 174 1.88 -9.77 -0.58
C PHE A 174 0.58 -9.26 0.06
N ASN A 175 0.36 -9.64 1.30
CA ASN A 175 -0.75 -9.19 2.13
C ASN A 175 -0.18 -8.38 3.30
N PHE A 176 -0.22 -7.06 3.18
CA PHE A 176 0.23 -6.13 4.21
C PHE A 176 -0.79 -6.11 5.36
N LYS A 177 -0.40 -6.67 6.52
CA LYS A 177 -1.25 -6.79 7.71
C LYS A 177 -1.05 -5.65 8.70
N ASP A 178 0.16 -5.10 8.75
CA ASP A 178 0.47 -3.91 9.55
C ASP A 178 1.47 -3.00 8.82
N ASP A 179 0.92 -1.91 8.29
CA ASP A 179 1.61 -0.82 7.58
C ASP A 179 1.12 0.54 8.12
N LYS A 180 0.86 0.63 9.43
CA LYS A 180 0.44 1.89 10.08
C LYS A 180 1.54 2.96 10.03
N LYS A 181 2.80 2.56 10.16
CA LYS A 181 3.94 3.49 10.06
C LYS A 181 4.02 4.14 8.67
N LEU A 182 3.76 3.37 7.61
CA LEU A 182 3.64 3.92 6.24
C LEU A 182 2.52 4.97 6.15
N ALA A 183 1.33 4.66 6.67
CA ALA A 183 0.22 5.61 6.68
C ALA A 183 0.59 6.91 7.40
N ASN A 184 1.13 6.82 8.62
CA ASN A 184 1.56 7.98 9.40
C ASN A 184 2.64 8.80 8.70
N LYS A 185 3.58 8.14 8.01
CA LYS A 185 4.62 8.82 7.24
C LYS A 185 4.04 9.58 6.06
N LEU A 186 3.08 9.00 5.33
CA LEU A 186 2.40 9.66 4.22
C LEU A 186 1.51 10.82 4.70
N GLU A 187 0.87 10.71 5.87
CA GLU A 187 0.16 11.83 6.50
C GLU A 187 1.11 12.97 6.90
N GLN A 188 2.31 12.64 7.40
CA GLN A 188 3.34 13.64 7.65
C GLN A 188 3.74 14.35 6.35
N ILE A 189 3.98 13.60 5.27
CA ILE A 189 4.29 14.14 3.94
C ILE A 189 3.15 15.05 3.46
N ASP A 190 1.89 14.67 3.64
CA ASP A 190 0.74 15.52 3.33
C ASP A 190 0.79 16.83 4.15
N ARG A 191 0.91 16.76 5.47
CA ARG A 191 0.94 17.95 6.34
C ARG A 191 2.07 18.94 5.99
N GLU A 192 3.22 18.41 5.56
CA GLU A 192 4.40 19.17 5.15
C GLU A 192 4.26 19.86 3.79
N ASN A 193 3.42 19.32 2.89
CA ASN A 193 3.35 19.76 1.49
C ASN A 193 2.01 20.35 1.10
N THR A 194 0.93 20.00 1.79
CA THR A 194 -0.42 20.45 1.48
C THR A 194 -0.50 21.97 1.46
N THR A 195 -1.13 22.50 0.43
CA THR A 195 -1.41 23.93 0.28
C THR A 195 -2.80 24.30 0.82
N ILE A 196 -3.65 23.29 1.09
CA ILE A 196 -4.98 23.46 1.64
C ILE A 196 -4.89 24.05 3.06
N LYS A 197 -5.74 25.04 3.37
CA LYS A 197 -5.78 25.76 4.66
C LYS A 197 -4.47 26.45 5.07
N LYS A 198 -3.48 26.55 4.19
CA LYS A 198 -2.24 27.31 4.45
C LYS A 198 -2.41 28.77 4.12
N SER A 199 -1.72 29.62 4.88
CA SER A 199 -1.67 31.06 4.66
C SER A 199 -0.34 31.48 4.04
N TYR A 200 -0.39 32.48 3.16
CA TYR A 200 0.79 33.05 2.52
C TYR A 200 0.58 34.52 2.18
N LYS A 201 1.67 35.20 1.84
CA LYS A 201 1.64 36.60 1.39
C LYS A 201 1.26 36.65 -0.08
N PHE A 202 0.32 37.52 -0.43
CA PHE A 202 -0.20 37.68 -1.78
C PHE A 202 -0.32 39.17 -2.12
N THR A 203 0.20 39.56 -3.29
CA THR A 203 0.10 40.94 -3.80
C THR A 203 -1.17 41.09 -4.62
N VAL A 204 -2.12 41.89 -4.12
CA VAL A 204 -3.37 42.15 -4.85
C VAL A 204 -3.17 43.14 -5.99
N PRO A 205 -4.03 43.12 -7.03
CA PRO A 205 -4.07 44.16 -8.03
C PRO A 205 -4.44 45.54 -7.47
N SER A 206 -4.09 46.59 -8.21
CA SER A 206 -4.51 47.98 -7.97
C SER A 206 -4.61 48.71 -9.30
N GLY A 207 -5.79 49.24 -9.61
CA GLY A 207 -6.11 49.77 -10.95
C GLY A 207 -5.85 48.71 -12.01
N SER A 208 -5.15 49.10 -13.07
CA SER A 208 -4.78 48.23 -14.20
C SER A 208 -3.50 47.41 -13.99
N SER A 209 -2.97 47.32 -12.76
CA SER A 209 -1.66 46.69 -12.49
C SER A 209 -1.73 45.64 -11.38
N VAL A 210 -0.86 44.62 -11.45
CA VAL A 210 -0.65 43.61 -10.40
C VAL A 210 0.50 44.05 -9.47
N LYS A 211 0.40 45.26 -8.91
CA LYS A 211 1.43 45.87 -8.03
C LYS A 211 0.82 46.56 -6.82
N GLY A 212 -0.31 46.07 -6.32
CA GLY A 212 -0.99 46.64 -5.17
C GLY A 212 -0.36 46.22 -3.84
N LYS A 213 -1.18 46.29 -2.78
CA LYS A 213 -0.74 45.95 -1.42
C LYS A 213 -0.51 44.44 -1.27
N THR A 214 0.52 44.06 -0.54
CA THR A 214 0.68 42.67 -0.08
C THR A 214 -0.17 42.42 1.15
N ILE A 215 -1.01 41.38 1.09
CA ILE A 215 -1.88 40.92 2.18
C ILE A 215 -1.53 39.48 2.57
N THR A 216 -2.04 39.01 3.70
CA THR A 216 -2.04 37.58 4.00
C THR A 216 -3.38 36.99 3.58
N VAL A 217 -3.35 35.96 2.74
CA VAL A 217 -4.53 35.17 2.36
C VAL A 217 -4.38 33.74 2.88
N LYS A 218 -5.50 33.03 3.01
CA LYS A 218 -5.53 31.63 3.41
C LYS A 218 -6.28 30.83 2.36
N ASN A 219 -5.70 29.72 1.92
CA ASN A 219 -6.36 28.76 1.06
C ASN A 219 -7.57 28.14 1.75
N GLU A 220 -8.73 28.14 1.12
CA GLU A 220 -9.94 27.52 1.65
C GLU A 220 -10.30 26.25 0.88
N SER A 221 -10.98 26.33 -0.26
CA SER A 221 -11.21 25.16 -1.13
C SER A 221 -10.16 25.01 -2.22
N TYR A 222 -9.40 26.07 -2.53
CA TYR A 222 -8.29 26.02 -3.49
C TYR A 222 -7.04 25.41 -2.86
N GLY A 223 -6.37 24.56 -3.64
CA GLY A 223 -5.13 23.91 -3.24
C GLY A 223 -5.18 22.42 -3.47
N TRP A 224 -4.17 21.75 -2.92
CA TRP A 224 -3.99 20.30 -3.03
C TRP A 224 -3.33 19.74 -1.78
N GLY A 225 -3.56 18.45 -1.54
CA GLY A 225 -2.85 17.62 -0.57
C GLY A 225 -2.57 16.24 -1.15
N VAL A 226 -1.76 15.44 -0.46
CA VAL A 226 -1.48 14.04 -0.83
C VAL A 226 -2.63 13.15 -0.39
N TYR A 227 -3.23 12.45 -1.34
CA TYR A 227 -4.26 11.46 -1.07
C TYR A 227 -3.63 10.19 -0.48
N VAL A 228 -3.42 10.22 0.84
CA VAL A 228 -2.74 9.17 1.63
C VAL A 228 -3.23 7.77 1.30
N LYS A 229 -4.55 7.54 1.19
CA LYS A 229 -5.09 6.20 0.86
C LYS A 229 -4.57 5.68 -0.47
N LYS A 230 -4.60 6.48 -1.54
CA LYS A 230 -4.11 6.07 -2.87
C LYS A 230 -2.59 5.96 -2.90
N ALA A 231 -1.89 6.94 -2.32
CA ALA A 231 -0.43 6.93 -2.24
C ALA A 231 0.09 5.70 -1.48
N ARG A 232 -0.58 5.29 -0.41
CA ARG A 232 -0.23 4.11 0.40
C ARG A 232 -0.32 2.81 -0.41
N GLU A 233 -1.38 2.63 -1.20
CA GLU A 233 -1.50 1.46 -2.07
C GLU A 233 -0.39 1.44 -3.14
N ALA A 234 -0.12 2.59 -3.77
CA ALA A 234 0.95 2.70 -4.76
C ALA A 234 2.34 2.42 -4.18
N VAL A 235 2.63 2.90 -2.96
CA VAL A 235 3.91 2.63 -2.29
C VAL A 235 4.05 1.15 -1.95
N LYS A 236 2.98 0.48 -1.49
CA LYS A 236 2.99 -0.98 -1.25
C LYS A 236 3.24 -1.77 -2.53
N GLU A 237 2.60 -1.38 -3.62
CA GLU A 237 2.81 -1.98 -4.94
C GLU A 237 4.25 -1.75 -5.42
N ALA A 238 4.79 -0.55 -5.23
CA ALA A 238 6.18 -0.25 -5.54
C ALA A 238 7.16 -1.12 -4.74
N PHE A 239 6.90 -1.35 -3.43
CA PHE A 239 7.70 -2.30 -2.64
C PHE A 239 7.61 -3.73 -3.19
N ALA A 240 6.40 -4.19 -3.55
CA ALA A 240 6.19 -5.54 -4.08
C ALA A 240 6.88 -5.78 -5.43
N ASN A 241 6.87 -4.77 -6.30
CA ASN A 241 7.39 -4.85 -7.67
C ASN A 241 8.86 -4.41 -7.80
N GLY A 242 9.44 -3.82 -6.74
CA GLY A 242 10.80 -3.28 -6.76
C GLY A 242 10.93 -1.94 -7.49
N THR A 243 9.82 -1.23 -7.70
CA THR A 243 9.78 0.11 -8.33
C THR A 243 10.59 1.10 -7.49
N LYS A 244 11.50 1.82 -8.13
CA LYS A 244 12.45 2.71 -7.43
C LYS A 244 11.95 4.13 -7.23
N GLN A 245 11.03 4.60 -8.07
CA GLN A 245 10.52 5.98 -7.99
C GLN A 245 9.01 6.01 -8.20
N LEU A 246 8.34 6.87 -7.45
CA LEU A 246 6.92 7.19 -7.61
C LEU A 246 6.76 8.70 -7.67
N ASP A 247 6.05 9.17 -8.70
CA ASP A 247 5.58 10.54 -8.76
C ASP A 247 4.33 10.70 -7.88
N GLY A 248 4.51 11.39 -6.76
CA GLY A 248 3.48 11.76 -5.80
C GLY A 248 2.41 12.68 -6.36
N GLY A 249 2.69 13.39 -7.46
CA GLY A 249 1.72 14.21 -8.19
C GLY A 249 0.50 13.41 -8.71
N ASN A 250 0.65 12.10 -8.92
CA ASN A 250 -0.44 11.22 -9.33
C ASN A 250 -1.41 10.85 -8.19
N TYR A 251 -1.07 11.21 -6.96
CA TYR A 251 -1.82 10.83 -5.76
C TYR A 251 -2.22 12.04 -4.94
N LEU A 252 -2.77 13.06 -5.60
CA LEU A 252 -3.23 14.29 -4.95
C LEU A 252 -4.76 14.36 -4.85
N TYR A 253 -5.24 15.19 -3.92
CA TYR A 253 -6.66 15.55 -3.76
C TYR A 253 -6.79 17.06 -3.57
N GLY A 254 -8.00 17.60 -3.82
CA GLY A 254 -8.39 18.94 -3.42
C GLY A 254 -9.72 18.94 -2.65
N LEU A 255 -10.21 20.14 -2.32
CA LEU A 255 -11.47 20.33 -1.60
C LEU A 255 -12.54 20.97 -2.49
N GLY A 256 -13.79 21.01 -2.02
CA GLY A 256 -14.88 21.67 -2.72
C GLY A 256 -15.57 20.79 -3.75
N TYR A 257 -16.11 21.41 -4.79
CA TYR A 257 -17.00 20.78 -5.78
C TYR A 257 -16.39 19.61 -6.55
N SER A 258 -15.17 19.75 -7.07
CA SER A 258 -14.57 18.73 -7.96
C SER A 258 -13.68 17.72 -7.23
N THR A 259 -13.29 18.00 -5.99
CA THR A 259 -12.27 17.28 -5.19
C THR A 259 -10.92 17.06 -5.89
N TYR A 260 -10.69 17.70 -7.04
CA TYR A 260 -9.44 17.68 -7.78
C TYR A 260 -8.41 18.62 -7.15
N PRO A 261 -7.10 18.27 -7.22
CA PRO A 261 -6.05 19.18 -6.78
C PRO A 261 -6.00 20.42 -7.67
N HIS A 262 -5.85 21.60 -7.06
CA HIS A 262 -5.69 22.86 -7.78
C HIS A 262 -4.36 23.54 -7.42
N GLY A 263 -3.66 24.08 -8.42
CA GLY A 263 -2.40 24.82 -8.21
C GLY A 263 -1.18 23.96 -7.90
N TYR A 264 -1.20 22.64 -8.19
CA TYR A 264 -0.01 21.81 -8.06
C TYR A 264 1.03 22.19 -9.13
N GLN A 265 2.28 22.41 -8.70
CA GLN A 265 3.39 22.88 -9.54
C GLN A 265 3.17 24.24 -10.22
N GLU A 266 2.16 25.00 -9.78
CA GLU A 266 1.92 26.35 -10.28
C GLU A 266 2.75 27.40 -9.54
N SER A 267 3.06 28.48 -10.25
CA SER A 267 3.77 29.64 -9.69
C SER A 267 2.88 30.43 -8.72
N ASN A 268 3.43 31.48 -8.10
CA ASN A 268 2.66 32.39 -7.24
C ASN A 268 1.88 31.66 -6.13
N HIS A 269 2.57 30.79 -5.38
CA HIS A 269 1.96 29.95 -4.33
C HIS A 269 0.82 29.05 -4.84
N GLY A 270 0.91 28.61 -6.10
CA GLY A 270 -0.10 27.78 -6.76
C GLY A 270 -1.22 28.58 -7.43
N ILE A 271 -1.26 29.91 -7.31
CA ILE A 271 -2.28 30.76 -7.96
C ILE A 271 -2.04 30.90 -9.47
N GLY A 272 -0.78 30.82 -9.90
CA GLY A 272 -0.40 31.07 -11.28
C GLY A 272 -0.65 32.52 -11.72
N GLN A 273 -0.95 32.69 -13.01
CA GLN A 273 -1.10 33.98 -13.68
C GLN A 273 -2.55 34.33 -14.07
N ASN A 274 -3.50 33.45 -13.77
CA ASN A 274 -4.91 33.58 -14.13
C ASN A 274 -5.75 33.41 -12.86
N TYR A 275 -6.39 34.48 -12.41
CA TYR A 275 -7.12 34.45 -11.15
C TYR A 275 -8.10 35.63 -11.03
N VAL A 276 -9.07 35.49 -10.14
CA VAL A 276 -10.01 36.55 -9.75
C VAL A 276 -9.65 37.09 -8.38
N VAL A 277 -9.73 38.41 -8.18
CA VAL A 277 -9.57 39.03 -6.88
C VAL A 277 -10.79 39.89 -6.56
N VAL A 278 -11.32 39.76 -5.35
CA VAL A 278 -12.46 40.53 -4.84
C VAL A 278 -12.04 41.23 -3.55
N SER A 279 -12.13 42.56 -3.53
CA SER A 279 -11.92 43.35 -2.31
C SER A 279 -13.25 43.68 -1.65
N LEU A 280 -13.49 43.14 -0.46
CA LEU A 280 -14.69 43.47 0.33
C LEU A 280 -14.64 44.91 0.83
N LYS A 281 -13.46 45.45 1.16
CA LYS A 281 -13.35 46.82 1.65
C LYS A 281 -13.54 47.85 0.55
N LYS A 282 -12.97 47.60 -0.63
CA LYS A 282 -13.03 48.56 -1.74
C LYS A 282 -14.27 48.39 -2.61
N GLN A 283 -14.95 47.24 -2.50
CA GLN A 283 -16.05 46.84 -3.38
C GLN A 283 -15.59 46.81 -4.85
N GLU A 284 -14.45 46.16 -5.08
CA GLU A 284 -13.80 46.08 -6.39
C GLU A 284 -13.52 44.62 -6.76
N LEU A 285 -13.54 44.32 -8.06
CA LEU A 285 -13.25 43.01 -8.62
C LEU A 285 -12.22 43.14 -9.74
N TRP A 286 -11.23 42.25 -9.75
CA TRP A 286 -10.25 42.12 -10.83
C TRP A 286 -10.29 40.71 -11.40
N VAL A 287 -10.17 40.61 -12.72
CA VAL A 287 -9.81 39.37 -13.41
C VAL A 287 -8.42 39.56 -14.01
N VAL A 288 -7.47 38.76 -13.56
CA VAL A 288 -6.08 38.79 -14.04
C VAL A 288 -5.90 37.69 -15.06
N ARG A 289 -5.33 38.01 -16.23
CA ARG A 289 -4.99 37.05 -17.29
C ARG A 289 -3.55 37.27 -17.73
N HIS A 290 -2.79 36.18 -17.82
CA HIS A 290 -1.37 36.24 -18.19
C HIS A 290 -0.58 37.28 -17.36
N GLY A 291 -0.89 37.39 -16.06
CA GLY A 291 -0.24 38.33 -15.14
C GLY A 291 -0.64 39.81 -15.31
N GLN A 292 -1.64 40.12 -16.15
CA GLN A 292 -2.14 41.47 -16.40
C GLN A 292 -3.61 41.59 -16.02
N VAL A 293 -4.05 42.79 -15.62
CA VAL A 293 -5.47 43.04 -15.31
C VAL A 293 -6.25 43.11 -16.61
N ALA A 294 -7.07 42.09 -16.88
CA ALA A 294 -7.95 42.02 -18.05
C ALA A 294 -9.30 42.69 -17.79
N VAL A 295 -9.80 42.60 -16.56
CA VAL A 295 -11.04 43.27 -16.13
C VAL A 295 -10.81 43.90 -14.75
N HIS A 296 -11.27 45.14 -14.57
CA HIS A 296 -11.37 45.81 -13.28
C HIS A 296 -12.76 46.45 -13.16
N LEU A 297 -13.46 46.14 -12.08
CA LEU A 297 -14.73 46.75 -11.68
C LEU A 297 -14.54 47.51 -10.37
N THR A 298 -15.12 48.70 -10.25
CA THR A 298 -14.91 49.59 -9.08
C THR A 298 -16.10 49.66 -8.12
N ASP A 299 -17.16 48.92 -8.42
CA ASP A 299 -18.51 49.07 -7.86
C ASP A 299 -19.29 47.75 -7.87
N VAL A 300 -18.64 46.63 -7.54
CA VAL A 300 -19.36 45.39 -7.22
C VAL A 300 -20.07 45.52 -5.87
N VAL A 301 -21.09 44.71 -5.59
CA VAL A 301 -21.68 44.65 -4.24
C VAL A 301 -21.62 43.23 -3.69
N THR A 302 -20.80 43.04 -2.65
CA THR A 302 -20.61 41.77 -1.97
C THR A 302 -21.71 41.48 -0.95
N GLY A 303 -21.57 40.36 -0.25
CA GLY A 303 -22.43 39.95 0.85
C GLY A 303 -22.59 41.01 1.95
N THR A 304 -23.76 41.00 2.60
CA THR A 304 -24.10 41.94 3.66
C THR A 304 -23.16 41.77 4.85
N MET A 305 -22.52 42.86 5.30
CA MET A 305 -21.52 42.83 6.38
C MET A 305 -22.14 42.93 7.77
N THR A 306 -23.18 43.75 7.95
CA THR A 306 -23.89 43.87 9.24
C THR A 306 -25.09 42.94 9.28
N GLY A 307 -25.27 42.23 10.39
CA GLY A 307 -26.33 41.23 10.53
C GLY A 307 -25.76 39.82 10.57
N ASP A 308 -26.41 38.89 9.87
CA ASP A 308 -26.00 37.49 9.86
C ASP A 308 -24.63 37.31 9.17
N LYS A 309 -23.80 36.47 9.77
CA LYS A 309 -22.50 36.09 9.19
C LYS A 309 -22.67 35.16 7.98
N SER A 310 -23.81 34.49 7.84
CA SER A 310 -24.11 33.63 6.69
C SER A 310 -24.20 34.43 5.38
N ASP A 311 -24.57 35.71 5.46
CA ASP A 311 -24.65 36.62 4.31
C ASP A 311 -23.33 37.28 3.92
N GLN A 312 -22.29 37.13 4.74
CA GLN A 312 -20.99 37.72 4.44
C GLN A 312 -20.29 36.91 3.35
N THR A 313 -19.76 37.59 2.33
CA THR A 313 -18.88 36.92 1.37
C THR A 313 -17.63 36.41 2.08
N PRO A 314 -17.36 35.10 2.07
CA PRO A 314 -16.31 34.52 2.91
C PRO A 314 -14.92 34.83 2.36
N LYS A 315 -14.05 35.37 3.21
CA LYS A 315 -12.64 35.61 2.88
C LYS A 315 -11.89 34.30 2.68
N GLY A 316 -10.87 34.35 1.83
CA GLY A 316 -10.01 33.20 1.55
C GLY A 316 -9.74 33.02 0.06
N VAL A 317 -9.03 31.95 -0.26
CA VAL A 317 -8.78 31.54 -1.64
C VAL A 317 -9.65 30.32 -1.97
N TRP A 318 -10.52 30.53 -2.94
CA TRP A 318 -11.51 29.57 -3.44
C TRP A 318 -11.24 29.29 -4.92
N TYR A 319 -12.15 28.62 -5.63
CA TYR A 319 -12.04 28.45 -7.08
C TYR A 319 -13.40 28.41 -7.76
N ILE A 320 -13.44 28.80 -9.03
CA ILE A 320 -14.65 28.72 -9.85
C ILE A 320 -15.02 27.25 -10.09
N HIS A 321 -16.12 26.78 -9.52
CA HIS A 321 -16.57 25.40 -9.63
C HIS A 321 -17.01 25.04 -11.06
N TYR A 322 -17.81 25.90 -11.66
CA TYR A 322 -18.36 25.79 -13.00
C TYR A 322 -18.85 27.16 -13.47
N LYS A 323 -19.39 27.21 -14.68
CA LYS A 323 -20.00 28.39 -15.29
C LYS A 323 -21.35 27.98 -15.88
N GLU A 324 -22.41 28.72 -15.57
CA GLU A 324 -23.76 28.44 -16.08
C GLU A 324 -24.43 29.73 -16.61
N SER A 325 -25.10 29.64 -17.77
CA SER A 325 -25.80 30.76 -18.41
C SER A 325 -26.93 30.25 -19.31
N PRO A 326 -28.18 30.71 -19.12
CA PRO A 326 -28.70 31.41 -17.94
C PRO A 326 -28.79 30.47 -16.72
N SER A 327 -28.98 31.01 -15.51
CA SER A 327 -29.20 30.22 -14.28
C SER A 327 -30.29 30.81 -13.38
N VAL A 328 -30.81 30.01 -12.45
CA VAL A 328 -31.77 30.43 -11.43
C VAL A 328 -31.21 30.07 -10.05
N LEU A 329 -30.76 31.08 -9.31
CA LEU A 329 -30.21 30.92 -7.98
C LEU A 329 -31.34 30.75 -6.97
N ARG A 330 -31.23 29.76 -6.09
CA ARG A 330 -32.25 29.47 -5.07
C ARG A 330 -31.60 29.37 -3.70
N GLY A 331 -32.29 29.88 -2.69
CA GLY A 331 -31.85 29.83 -1.30
C GLY A 331 -32.95 30.29 -0.35
N TYR A 332 -32.54 30.70 0.84
CA TYR A 332 -33.41 31.25 1.87
C TYR A 332 -32.96 32.68 2.20
N ASN A 333 -33.92 33.57 2.44
CA ASN A 333 -33.69 34.89 3.03
C ASN A 333 -33.54 34.76 4.55
N ASP A 334 -33.10 35.84 5.21
CA ASP A 334 -32.88 35.90 6.67
C ASP A 334 -34.13 35.57 7.50
N ASP A 335 -35.31 35.84 6.95
CA ASP A 335 -36.61 35.51 7.57
C ASP A 335 -37.04 34.04 7.36
N GLY A 336 -36.20 33.23 6.71
CA GLY A 336 -36.46 31.83 6.37
C GLY A 336 -37.34 31.61 5.14
N SER A 337 -37.76 32.67 4.45
CA SER A 337 -38.52 32.54 3.20
C SER A 337 -37.62 32.11 2.04
N LYS A 338 -38.17 31.38 1.06
CA LYS A 338 -37.41 30.91 -0.12
C LYS A 338 -37.27 32.03 -1.15
N TYR A 339 -36.08 32.20 -1.73
CA TYR A 339 -35.88 33.07 -2.89
C TYR A 339 -35.54 32.29 -4.16
N ALA A 340 -35.82 32.92 -5.31
CA ALA A 340 -35.39 32.47 -6.62
C ALA A 340 -35.01 33.68 -7.49
N SER A 341 -33.72 33.81 -7.82
CA SER A 341 -33.20 34.93 -8.61
C SER A 341 -32.71 34.45 -9.96
N LYS A 342 -33.34 34.93 -11.04
CA LYS A 342 -32.87 34.70 -12.41
C LYS A 342 -31.62 35.53 -12.65
N VAL A 343 -30.56 34.89 -13.13
CA VAL A 343 -29.30 35.54 -13.49
C VAL A 343 -28.88 35.08 -14.89
N GLN A 344 -28.26 35.97 -15.65
CA GLN A 344 -27.77 35.61 -16.98
C GLN A 344 -26.46 34.81 -16.88
N TYR A 345 -25.59 35.12 -15.92
CA TYR A 345 -24.28 34.47 -15.79
C TYR A 345 -24.00 34.09 -14.34
N TRP A 346 -23.70 32.81 -14.11
CA TRP A 346 -23.43 32.27 -12.78
C TRP A 346 -22.07 31.58 -12.70
N MET A 347 -21.24 32.01 -11.75
CA MET A 347 -19.88 31.51 -11.52
C MET A 347 -19.64 31.25 -10.02
N PRO A 348 -20.09 30.09 -9.48
CA PRO A 348 -19.93 29.75 -8.07
C PRO A 348 -18.48 29.49 -7.70
N PHE A 349 -18.08 29.91 -6.49
CA PHE A 349 -16.76 29.60 -5.93
C PHE A 349 -16.75 28.97 -4.53
N THR A 350 -17.89 28.90 -3.83
CA THR A 350 -18.01 28.18 -2.56
C THR A 350 -19.10 27.12 -2.59
N LEU A 351 -19.01 26.12 -1.70
CA LEU A 351 -20.08 25.14 -1.51
C LEU A 351 -21.28 25.72 -0.76
N SER A 352 -21.10 26.83 -0.06
CA SER A 352 -22.21 27.58 0.57
C SER A 352 -23.06 28.35 -0.44
N GLY A 353 -22.70 28.34 -1.73
CA GLY A 353 -23.47 29.00 -2.78
C GLY A 353 -23.05 30.44 -3.05
N CYS A 354 -21.88 30.89 -2.62
CA CYS A 354 -21.34 32.19 -3.02
C CYS A 354 -20.72 32.08 -4.42
N GLY A 355 -20.98 33.09 -5.26
CA GLY A 355 -20.42 33.18 -6.60
C GLY A 355 -20.47 34.59 -7.17
N LEU A 356 -20.01 34.73 -8.42
CA LEU A 356 -20.10 35.95 -9.20
C LEU A 356 -21.33 35.87 -10.12
N HIS A 357 -22.17 36.89 -10.14
CA HIS A 357 -23.32 36.96 -11.08
C HIS A 357 -23.83 38.39 -11.29
N ASP A 358 -24.65 38.57 -12.33
CA ASP A 358 -25.42 39.79 -12.52
C ASP A 358 -26.56 39.95 -11.51
N ALA A 359 -26.81 41.20 -11.10
CA ALA A 359 -27.94 41.55 -10.23
C ALA A 359 -28.78 42.67 -10.85
N SER A 360 -29.68 42.31 -11.77
CA SER A 360 -30.56 43.25 -12.47
C SER A 360 -31.57 43.95 -11.55
N TRP A 361 -31.85 43.38 -10.39
CA TRP A 361 -32.75 43.95 -9.38
C TRP A 361 -32.10 45.04 -8.51
N ARG A 362 -30.76 45.15 -8.52
CA ARG A 362 -30.04 46.03 -7.60
C ARG A 362 -30.00 47.46 -8.13
N THR A 363 -30.42 48.40 -7.29
CA THR A 363 -30.41 49.85 -7.57
C THR A 363 -29.26 50.58 -6.85
N ASP A 364 -28.88 50.17 -5.64
CA ASP A 364 -27.74 50.74 -4.90
C ASP A 364 -26.44 49.97 -5.18
N TRP A 365 -25.50 50.67 -5.81
CA TRP A 365 -24.15 50.23 -6.16
C TRP A 365 -23.06 51.05 -5.44
N SER A 366 -23.43 51.78 -4.39
CA SER A 366 -22.46 52.55 -3.60
C SER A 366 -21.42 51.63 -2.96
N LYS A 367 -20.21 52.16 -2.72
CA LYS A 367 -19.12 51.41 -2.04
C LYS A 367 -19.48 50.96 -0.61
N THR A 368 -20.57 51.50 -0.06
CA THR A 368 -21.09 51.19 1.27
C THR A 368 -22.34 50.32 1.24
N ALA A 369 -22.91 50.00 0.07
CA ALA A 369 -24.14 49.22 -0.07
C ALA A 369 -24.05 47.87 0.68
N TYR A 370 -22.90 47.20 0.58
CA TYR A 370 -22.64 45.91 1.24
C TYR A 370 -22.70 45.99 2.78
N LEU A 371 -22.63 47.18 3.38
CA LEU A 371 -22.67 47.28 4.85
C LEU A 371 -24.02 46.80 5.38
N LYS A 372 -25.14 47.24 4.79
CA LYS A 372 -26.51 46.98 5.28
C LYS A 372 -27.46 46.39 4.23
N GLY A 373 -27.08 46.38 2.96
CA GLY A 373 -27.92 45.95 1.83
C GLY A 373 -27.11 45.21 0.77
N GLY A 374 -26.20 44.34 1.21
CA GLY A 374 -25.42 43.47 0.35
C GLY A 374 -26.25 42.32 -0.23
N SER A 375 -25.58 41.27 -0.69
CA SER A 375 -26.21 39.99 -1.06
C SER A 375 -26.21 39.00 0.11
N HIS A 376 -26.77 37.81 -0.10
CA HIS A 376 -26.57 36.64 0.76
C HIS A 376 -25.21 35.94 0.45
N GLY A 377 -24.12 36.71 0.43
CA GLY A 377 -22.75 36.22 0.24
C GLY A 377 -22.18 36.28 -1.18
N CYS A 378 -23.00 36.40 -2.22
CA CYS A 378 -22.53 36.53 -3.61
C CYS A 378 -21.88 37.88 -3.93
N VAL A 379 -21.10 37.94 -5.01
CA VAL A 379 -20.57 39.20 -5.56
C VAL A 379 -21.47 39.62 -6.72
N ASN A 380 -22.34 40.61 -6.45
CA ASN A 380 -23.23 41.18 -7.45
C ASN A 380 -22.44 42.06 -8.40
N ILE A 381 -22.67 41.89 -9.70
CA ILE A 381 -22.07 42.66 -10.79
C ILE A 381 -23.19 43.32 -11.59
N LYS A 382 -22.97 44.54 -12.11
CA LYS A 382 -23.96 45.20 -12.97
C LYS A 382 -24.23 44.37 -14.23
N PRO A 383 -25.49 44.25 -14.70
CA PRO A 383 -25.82 43.45 -15.89
C PRO A 383 -25.03 43.86 -17.15
N GLY A 384 -24.75 45.15 -17.34
CA GLY A 384 -23.94 45.63 -18.48
C GLY A 384 -22.45 45.25 -18.40
N GLU A 385 -21.97 44.81 -17.24
CA GLU A 385 -20.55 44.56 -16.97
C GLU A 385 -20.21 43.11 -16.67
N VAL A 386 -21.20 42.28 -16.30
CA VAL A 386 -20.94 40.88 -15.98
C VAL A 386 -20.37 40.10 -17.17
N LYS A 387 -20.74 40.47 -18.40
CA LYS A 387 -20.30 39.73 -19.59
C LYS A 387 -18.78 39.75 -19.76
N LYS A 388 -18.11 40.90 -19.54
CA LYS A 388 -16.64 40.99 -19.59
C LYS A 388 -15.99 40.12 -18.51
N VAL A 389 -16.58 40.02 -17.32
CA VAL A 389 -16.12 39.11 -16.26
C VAL A 389 -16.31 37.67 -16.69
N TRP A 390 -17.50 37.31 -17.16
CA TRP A 390 -17.83 35.96 -17.64
C TRP A 390 -16.91 35.50 -18.76
N ASP A 391 -16.67 36.33 -19.78
CA ASP A 391 -15.84 35.97 -20.93
C ASP A 391 -14.38 35.71 -20.51
N ASN A 392 -13.91 36.42 -19.48
CA ASN A 392 -12.55 36.24 -18.99
C ASN A 392 -12.46 35.10 -17.99
N VAL A 393 -13.43 34.89 -17.10
CA VAL A 393 -13.41 33.88 -16.03
C VAL A 393 -13.47 32.45 -16.59
N ILE A 394 -12.65 31.55 -16.05
CA ILE A 394 -12.55 30.15 -16.45
C ILE A 394 -12.82 29.21 -15.27
N LYS A 395 -13.36 28.03 -15.55
CA LYS A 395 -13.55 26.98 -14.55
C LYS A 395 -12.21 26.60 -13.92
N ASN A 396 -12.24 26.29 -12.62
CA ASN A 396 -11.13 25.86 -11.77
C ASN A 396 -10.06 26.92 -11.44
N GLU A 397 -10.19 28.16 -11.92
CA GLU A 397 -9.23 29.21 -11.53
C GLU A 397 -9.46 29.67 -10.09
N PRO A 398 -8.42 30.16 -9.40
CA PRO A 398 -8.55 30.67 -8.05
C PRO A 398 -9.30 31.99 -7.97
N VAL A 399 -10.08 32.14 -6.88
CA VAL A 399 -10.80 33.35 -6.50
C VAL A 399 -10.33 33.78 -5.12
N ILE A 400 -9.66 34.93 -5.05
CA ILE A 400 -9.12 35.50 -3.82
C ILE A 400 -10.11 36.56 -3.30
N VAL A 401 -10.67 36.35 -2.10
CA VAL A 401 -11.56 37.29 -1.43
C VAL A 401 -10.89 37.86 -0.18
N TYR A 402 -10.81 39.19 -0.03
CA TYR A 402 -10.10 39.84 1.09
C TYR A 402 -10.76 41.07 1.70
#